data_AF-A0A7X7QJX4-F1
#
_entry.id   AF-A0A7X7QJX4-F1
#
_cell.length_a   1.000
_cell.length_b   1.000
_cell.length_c   1.000
_cell.angle_alpha   90.00
_cell.angle_beta   90.00
_cell.angle_gamma   90.00
#
_symmetry.space_group_name_H-M   'P 1'
#
loop_
_entity.id
_entity.type
_entity.pdbx_description
1 polymer ?
#
loop_
_entity_poly.entity_id
_entity_poly.type
_entity_poly.pdbx_seq_one_letter_code
_entity_poly.pdbx_strand_id
1 'polypeptide(L)'
;MSDAVPREPVIWRRPRHAAAGAALWLAVSASVPAQVAPAVPAPGLPPGVTAPAAPGVVTPVSARGPRQLADEIIPILRRRKTPWQLYGSYAQMYRDYADRESAIRPANDRAAATQARLVAHLRGMADLLTRMGDQAKLRQSIQRGTSTVAPEKRQETFVQAGTELDRLLNDFVRWAAALPQTRAASPRRG
;
A
#
# COMPACT_ATOMS: atom_id res chain seq x y z
N MET A 1 -3.96 -66.37 -3.29
CA MET A 1 -5.22 -65.63 -3.53
C MET A 1 -5.04 -64.28 -2.84
N SER A 2 -4.19 -63.37 -3.30
CA SER A 2 -4.15 -62.67 -4.59
C SER A 2 -5.49 -62.04 -4.94
N ASP A 3 -5.81 -60.90 -4.31
CA ASP A 3 -6.74 -59.93 -4.87
C ASP A 3 -5.99 -58.59 -4.98
N ALA A 4 -5.52 -58.33 -6.19
CA ALA A 4 -4.76 -57.16 -6.56
C ALA A 4 -5.75 -56.06 -6.94
N VAL A 5 -5.83 -55.01 -6.12
CA VAL A 5 -6.57 -53.79 -6.46
C VAL A 5 -5.85 -53.10 -7.63
N PRO A 6 -6.49 -52.90 -8.79
CA PRO A 6 -5.86 -52.24 -9.92
C PRO A 6 -5.68 -50.75 -9.61
N ARG A 7 -4.41 -50.31 -9.57
CA ARG A 7 -4.05 -48.89 -9.57
C ARG A 7 -4.10 -48.38 -11.01
N GLU A 8 -5.13 -47.62 -11.36
CA GLU A 8 -5.15 -46.90 -12.63
C GLU A 8 -4.14 -45.74 -12.60
N PRO A 9 -3.26 -45.58 -13.60
CA PRO A 9 -2.43 -44.40 -13.73
C PRO A 9 -3.25 -43.23 -14.27
N VAL A 10 -3.40 -42.17 -13.47
CA VAL A 10 -3.91 -40.88 -13.96
C VAL A 10 -2.87 -40.26 -14.89
N ILE A 11 -3.05 -40.46 -16.18
CA ILE A 11 -2.27 -39.86 -17.26
C ILE A 11 -2.67 -38.38 -17.36
N TRP A 12 -1.87 -37.49 -16.77
CA TRP A 12 -1.98 -36.06 -17.04
C TRP A 12 -1.46 -35.76 -18.45
N ARG A 13 -2.39 -35.57 -19.40
CA ARG A 13 -2.08 -34.98 -20.71
C ARG A 13 -1.57 -33.55 -20.51
N ARG A 14 -0.27 -33.33 -20.76
CA ARG A 14 0.30 -32.00 -21.00
C ARG A 14 -0.27 -31.42 -22.31
N PRO A 15 -0.76 -30.17 -22.33
CA PRO A 15 -0.70 -29.39 -23.55
C PRO A 15 0.75 -28.92 -23.77
N ARG A 16 1.38 -29.46 -24.81
CA ARG A 16 2.50 -28.83 -25.53
C ARG A 16 1.93 -27.83 -26.55
N HIS A 17 2.83 -27.02 -27.11
CA HIS A 17 2.67 -25.92 -28.09
C HIS A 17 2.64 -24.53 -27.45
N ALA A 18 3.47 -23.57 -27.86
CA ALA A 18 4.60 -23.55 -28.76
C ALA A 18 5.34 -22.21 -28.52
N ALA A 19 6.65 -22.24 -28.74
CA ALA A 19 7.51 -21.07 -28.81
C ALA A 19 7.09 -20.10 -29.94
N ALA A 20 7.26 -18.79 -29.72
CA ALA A 20 7.80 -17.83 -30.69
C ALA A 20 7.72 -16.39 -30.14
N GLY A 21 8.76 -15.60 -30.37
CA GLY A 21 8.80 -14.17 -30.08
C GLY A 21 9.89 -13.82 -29.07
N ALA A 22 11.16 -14.05 -29.40
CA ALA A 22 12.02 -13.09 -30.09
C ALA A 22 12.49 -11.97 -29.14
N ALA A 23 13.77 -12.06 -28.80
CA ALA A 23 14.57 -11.01 -28.21
C ALA A 23 14.47 -9.72 -29.04
N LEU A 24 14.52 -8.54 -28.40
CA LEU A 24 15.44 -7.51 -28.89
C LEU A 24 15.72 -6.38 -27.87
N TRP A 25 16.96 -6.38 -27.38
CA TRP A 25 17.88 -5.26 -27.13
C TRP A 25 17.62 -4.18 -26.05
N LEU A 26 18.58 -4.16 -25.13
CA LEU A 26 19.06 -3.00 -24.39
C LEU A 26 19.46 -1.87 -25.35
N ALA A 27 18.92 -0.67 -25.13
CA ALA A 27 19.51 0.56 -25.63
C ALA A 27 20.00 1.39 -24.44
N VAL A 28 21.31 1.30 -24.17
CA VAL A 28 22.06 2.33 -23.46
C VAL A 28 22.05 3.56 -24.36
N SER A 29 21.45 4.66 -23.93
CA SER A 29 21.65 5.96 -24.55
C SER A 29 22.67 6.73 -23.73
N ALA A 30 23.86 6.84 -24.31
CA ALA A 30 24.98 7.60 -23.81
C ALA A 30 24.65 9.10 -23.74
N SER A 31 25.18 9.76 -22.72
CA SER A 31 25.27 11.22 -22.62
C SER A 31 25.92 11.81 -23.87
N VAL A 32 25.28 12.83 -24.47
CA VAL A 32 25.88 13.68 -25.51
C VAL A 32 25.80 15.13 -25.02
N PRO A 33 26.89 15.91 -25.15
CA PRO A 33 27.09 17.17 -24.44
C PRO A 33 26.35 18.35 -25.09
N ALA A 34 26.26 19.41 -24.29
CA ALA A 34 25.70 20.72 -24.60
C ALA A 34 26.11 21.25 -25.99
N GLN A 35 25.11 21.51 -26.83
CA GLN A 35 25.25 22.39 -27.98
C GLN A 35 24.65 23.74 -27.63
N VAL A 36 25.55 24.73 -27.58
CA VAL A 36 25.27 26.16 -27.38
C VAL A 36 24.61 26.71 -28.64
N ALA A 37 23.38 27.21 -28.53
CA ALA A 37 22.77 28.05 -29.55
C ALA A 37 23.25 29.51 -29.38
N PRO A 38 23.66 30.22 -30.43
CA PRO A 38 24.01 31.63 -30.33
C PRO A 38 22.74 32.49 -30.19
N ALA A 39 22.58 33.11 -29.03
CA ALA A 39 21.55 34.11 -28.77
C ALA A 39 21.95 35.46 -29.39
N VAL A 40 21.08 36.00 -30.23
CA VAL A 40 21.12 37.39 -30.71
C VAL A 40 20.78 38.33 -29.53
N PRO A 41 21.56 39.39 -29.25
CA PRO A 41 21.34 40.22 -28.07
C PRO A 41 20.29 41.31 -28.36
N ALA A 42 19.24 41.38 -27.53
CA ALA A 42 18.44 42.57 -27.35
C ALA A 42 18.78 43.21 -25.99
N PRO A 43 19.12 44.51 -25.94
CA PRO A 43 19.66 45.14 -24.75
C PRO A 43 18.56 45.61 -23.80
N GLY A 44 18.79 45.39 -22.50
CA GLY A 44 18.22 46.21 -21.42
C GLY A 44 17.24 45.50 -20.51
N LEU A 45 17.72 45.04 -19.35
CA LEU A 45 17.16 45.24 -18.00
C LEU A 45 18.12 44.55 -16.97
N PRO A 46 18.38 45.17 -15.78
CA PRO A 46 19.40 44.73 -14.82
C PRO A 46 19.01 43.46 -14.03
N PRO A 47 20.00 42.78 -13.38
CA PRO A 47 19.87 41.42 -12.90
C PRO A 47 19.31 41.36 -11.47
N GLY A 48 18.47 40.37 -11.20
CA GLY A 48 18.11 40.02 -9.83
C GLY A 48 16.88 39.13 -9.78
N VAL A 49 17.00 38.02 -9.06
CA VAL A 49 15.98 37.00 -8.79
C VAL A 49 15.88 35.90 -9.85
N THR A 50 16.85 34.98 -9.80
CA THR A 50 16.64 33.59 -10.22
C THR A 50 15.49 33.01 -9.38
N ALA A 51 14.29 32.94 -9.95
CA ALA A 51 13.22 32.13 -9.37
C ALA A 51 13.64 30.66 -9.49
N PRO A 52 13.77 29.89 -8.40
CA PRO A 52 14.01 28.47 -8.51
C PRO A 52 12.79 27.80 -9.12
N ALA A 53 13.06 26.91 -10.08
CA ALA A 53 12.10 26.06 -10.76
C ALA A 53 11.05 25.52 -9.78
N ALA A 54 9.78 25.71 -10.10
CA ALA A 54 8.67 25.17 -9.35
C ALA A 54 8.90 23.66 -9.17
N PRO A 55 9.07 23.15 -7.93
CA PRO A 55 9.05 21.72 -7.72
C PRO A 55 7.69 21.21 -8.20
N GLY A 56 7.74 20.17 -9.03
CA GLY A 56 6.55 19.50 -9.52
C GLY A 56 5.56 19.31 -8.39
N VAL A 57 4.33 19.76 -8.61
CA VAL A 57 3.23 19.59 -7.68
C VAL A 57 3.03 18.09 -7.48
N VAL A 58 3.68 17.56 -6.44
CA VAL A 58 3.26 16.33 -5.81
C VAL A 58 1.90 16.67 -5.24
N THR A 59 0.84 16.25 -5.94
CA THR A 59 -0.53 16.41 -5.49
C THR A 59 -0.57 16.02 -4.00
N PRO A 60 -0.85 16.94 -3.07
CA PRO A 60 -0.82 16.62 -1.66
C PRO A 60 -1.84 15.50 -1.45
N VAL A 61 -1.38 14.38 -0.90
CA VAL A 61 -2.24 13.28 -0.46
C VAL A 61 -3.22 13.87 0.56
N SER A 62 -4.40 14.19 0.02
CA SER A 62 -5.67 14.61 0.60
C SER A 62 -5.63 15.27 1.99
N ALA A 63 -6.29 16.43 2.09
CA ALA A 63 -6.77 17.07 3.31
C ALA A 63 -7.79 16.23 4.13
N ARG A 64 -7.75 14.90 4.03
CA ARG A 64 -8.60 13.96 4.76
C ARG A 64 -7.92 13.60 6.08
N GLY A 65 -8.70 13.49 7.15
CA GLY A 65 -8.20 13.02 8.44
C GLY A 65 -8.02 11.49 8.45
N PRO A 66 -7.25 10.94 9.41
CA PRO A 66 -7.05 9.49 9.53
C PRO A 66 -8.37 8.74 9.75
N ARG A 67 -9.35 9.34 10.44
CA ARG A 67 -10.67 8.74 10.61
C ARG A 67 -11.43 8.63 9.30
N GLN A 68 -11.43 9.70 8.50
CA GLN A 68 -12.09 9.71 7.20
C GLN A 68 -11.47 8.67 6.25
N LEU A 69 -10.15 8.51 6.27
CA LEU A 69 -9.49 7.43 5.54
C LEU A 69 -9.99 6.05 6.02
N ALA A 70 -10.12 5.84 7.33
CA ALA A 70 -10.64 4.58 7.87
C ALA A 70 -12.05 4.27 7.35
N ASP A 71 -12.95 5.26 7.43
CA ASP A 71 -14.35 5.12 7.00
C ASP A 71 -14.45 4.81 5.49
N GLU A 72 -13.53 5.33 4.67
CA GLU A 72 -13.45 5.04 3.24
C GLU A 72 -12.91 3.63 2.93
N ILE A 73 -11.88 3.18 3.66
CA ILE A 73 -11.23 1.90 3.33
C ILE A 73 -11.93 0.70 3.94
N ILE A 74 -12.59 0.83 5.10
CA ILE A 74 -13.34 -0.28 5.74
C ILE A 74 -14.30 -0.99 4.77
N PRO A 75 -15.17 -0.30 3.99
CA PRO A 75 -16.05 -0.98 3.04
C PRO A 75 -15.29 -1.63 1.88
N ILE A 76 -14.09 -1.15 1.54
CA ILE A 76 -13.21 -1.79 0.56
C ILE A 76 -12.65 -3.08 1.16
N LEU A 77 -12.03 -2.99 2.34
CA LEU A 77 -11.38 -4.12 3.03
C LEU A 77 -12.38 -5.24 3.39
N ARG A 78 -13.65 -4.91 3.65
CA ARG A 78 -14.73 -5.89 3.85
C ARG A 78 -15.06 -6.69 2.59
N ARG A 79 -14.65 -6.25 1.40
CA ARG A 79 -14.81 -7.04 0.17
C ARG A 79 -13.83 -8.20 0.20
N ARG A 80 -14.34 -9.42 0.03
CA ARG A 80 -13.57 -10.67 0.02
C ARG A 80 -12.50 -10.76 -1.09
N LYS A 81 -12.53 -9.85 -2.07
CA LYS A 81 -11.62 -9.80 -3.23
C LYS A 81 -10.67 -8.60 -3.21
N THR A 82 -10.41 -8.00 -2.05
CA THR A 82 -9.47 -6.88 -1.96
C THR A 82 -8.07 -7.33 -2.36
N PRO A 83 -7.43 -6.69 -3.36
CA PRO A 83 -6.05 -6.97 -3.70
C PRO A 83 -5.12 -6.69 -2.51
N TRP A 84 -4.22 -7.64 -2.19
CA TRP A 84 -3.33 -7.50 -1.03
C TRP A 84 -2.39 -6.28 -1.13
N GLN A 85 -2.13 -5.78 -2.34
CA GLN A 85 -1.30 -4.61 -2.58
C GLN A 85 -1.88 -3.33 -1.95
N LEU A 86 -3.22 -3.22 -1.87
CA LEU A 86 -3.87 -2.03 -1.32
C LEU A 86 -3.61 -1.86 0.19
N TYR A 87 -3.44 -2.97 0.91
CA TYR A 87 -3.16 -2.95 2.34
C TYR A 87 -1.86 -2.22 2.65
N GLY A 88 -0.81 -2.44 1.84
CA GLY A 88 0.48 -1.75 1.97
C GLY A 88 0.35 -0.24 1.73
N SER A 89 -0.40 0.16 0.71
CA SER A 89 -0.66 1.58 0.41
C SER A 89 -1.42 2.26 1.56
N TYR A 90 -2.45 1.63 2.11
CA TYR A 90 -3.19 2.18 3.25
C TYR A 90 -2.33 2.22 4.52
N ALA A 91 -1.53 1.18 4.78
CA ALA A 91 -0.61 1.17 5.92
C ALA A 91 0.38 2.33 5.85
N GLN A 92 0.89 2.64 4.64
CA GLN A 92 1.78 3.77 4.44
C GLN A 92 1.10 5.10 4.77
N MET A 93 -0.15 5.31 4.34
CA MET A 93 -0.88 6.54 4.68
C MET A 93 -1.01 6.75 6.19
N TYR A 94 -1.24 5.68 6.97
CA TYR A 94 -1.28 5.77 8.45
C TYR A 94 0.09 6.08 9.07
N ARG A 95 1.17 5.54 8.50
CA ARG A 95 2.54 5.92 8.91
C ARG A 95 2.81 7.39 8.61
N ASP A 96 2.43 7.86 7.43
CA ASP A 96 2.60 9.27 7.05
C ASP A 96 1.77 10.21 7.96
N TYR A 97 0.59 9.79 8.44
CA TYR A 97 -0.14 10.54 9.48
C TYR A 97 0.61 10.53 10.81
N ALA A 98 1.12 9.38 11.24
CA ALA A 98 1.88 9.26 12.49
C ALA A 98 3.14 10.13 12.47
N ASP A 99 3.86 10.15 11.34
CA ASP A 99 5.09 10.91 11.19
C ASP A 99 4.81 12.42 11.15
N ARG A 100 3.77 12.85 10.42
CA ARG A 100 3.30 14.25 10.45
C ARG A 100 2.88 14.69 11.85
N GLU A 101 2.12 13.87 12.57
CA GLU A 101 1.70 14.17 13.93
C GLU A 101 2.91 14.25 14.86
N SER A 102 3.89 13.35 14.73
CA SER A 102 5.10 13.35 15.56
C SER A 102 6.03 14.55 15.33
N ALA A 103 5.98 15.17 14.15
CA ALA A 103 6.77 16.35 13.82
C ALA A 103 6.24 17.63 14.48
N ILE A 104 5.00 17.64 14.96
CA ILE A 104 4.40 18.79 15.64
C ILE A 104 5.03 18.92 17.03
N ARG A 105 5.55 20.09 17.37
CA ARG A 105 6.09 20.34 18.71
C ARG A 105 4.94 20.50 19.72
N PRO A 106 4.87 19.69 20.79
CA PRO A 106 3.84 19.83 21.80
C PRO A 106 4.05 21.10 22.63
N ALA A 107 2.95 21.75 23.00
CA ALA A 107 2.98 22.97 23.82
C ALA A 107 3.25 22.70 25.31
N ASN A 108 2.91 21.51 25.81
CA ASN A 108 3.10 21.07 27.19
C ASN A 108 3.12 19.54 27.29
N ASP A 109 3.48 19.02 28.48
CA ASP A 109 3.61 17.57 28.71
C ASP A 109 2.31 16.78 28.47
N ARG A 110 1.15 17.39 28.78
CA ARG A 110 -0.15 16.75 28.54
C ARG A 110 -0.44 16.63 27.04
N ALA A 111 -0.11 17.66 26.27
CA ALA A 111 -0.20 17.63 24.81
C ALA A 111 0.78 16.59 24.24
N ALA A 112 2.01 16.53 24.76
CA ALA A 112 3.00 15.53 24.36
C ALA A 112 2.51 14.10 24.61
N ALA A 113 1.94 13.82 25.79
CA ALA A 113 1.38 12.51 26.11
C ALA A 113 0.19 12.14 25.21
N THR A 114 -0.65 13.12 24.85
CA THR A 114 -1.80 12.91 23.96
C THR A 114 -1.33 12.62 22.53
N GLN A 115 -0.37 13.40 22.04
CA GLN A 115 0.27 13.22 20.73
C GLN A 115 0.95 11.85 20.64
N ALA A 116 1.73 11.46 21.65
CA ALA A 116 2.39 10.14 21.68
C ALA A 116 1.40 8.98 21.59
N ARG A 117 0.25 9.08 22.28
CA ARG A 117 -0.83 8.08 22.20
C ARG A 117 -1.44 8.03 20.80
N LEU A 118 -1.69 9.18 20.18
CA LEU A 118 -2.23 9.23 18.82
C LEU A 118 -1.25 8.64 17.79
N VAL A 119 0.04 9.00 17.87
CA VAL A 119 1.10 8.45 17.01
C VAL A 119 1.20 6.93 17.17
N ALA A 120 1.19 6.43 18.41
CA ALA A 120 1.20 5.00 18.68
C ALA A 120 -0.04 4.30 18.11
N HIS A 121 -1.22 4.92 18.25
CA HIS A 121 -2.48 4.40 17.70
C HIS A 121 -2.44 4.31 16.18
N LEU A 122 -1.97 5.35 15.49
CA LEU A 122 -1.84 5.39 14.03
C LEU A 122 -0.84 4.34 13.53
N ARG A 123 0.30 4.17 14.21
CA ARG A 123 1.27 3.11 13.90
C ARG A 123 0.67 1.72 14.07
N GLY A 124 -0.07 1.48 15.16
CA GLY A 124 -0.74 0.19 15.36
C GLY A 124 -1.82 -0.09 14.30
N MET A 125 -2.52 0.94 13.81
CA MET A 125 -3.43 0.78 12.65
C MET A 125 -2.67 0.39 11.37
N ALA A 126 -1.50 0.97 11.11
CA ALA A 126 -0.65 0.59 9.99
C ALA A 126 -0.14 -0.87 10.10
N ASP A 127 0.20 -1.31 11.31
CA ASP A 127 0.65 -2.68 11.58
C ASP A 127 -0.47 -3.70 11.41
N LEU A 128 -1.70 -3.35 11.80
CA LEU A 128 -2.89 -4.17 11.50
C LEU A 128 -3.06 -4.35 9.99
N LEU A 129 -2.99 -3.26 9.21
CA LEU A 129 -3.11 -3.33 7.75
C LEU A 129 -1.99 -4.16 7.11
N THR A 130 -0.75 -4.02 7.60
CA THR A 130 0.38 -4.82 7.11
C THR A 130 0.13 -6.32 7.32
N ARG A 131 -0.27 -6.71 8.55
CA ARG A 131 -0.60 -8.12 8.86
C ARG A 131 -1.77 -8.64 8.02
N MET A 132 -2.80 -7.82 7.78
CA MET A 132 -3.90 -8.20 6.89
C MET A 132 -3.40 -8.43 5.45
N GLY A 133 -2.52 -7.56 4.96
CA GLY A 133 -1.88 -7.71 3.65
C GLY A 133 -1.10 -9.02 3.53
N ASP A 134 -0.37 -9.40 4.58
CA ASP A 134 0.36 -10.68 4.62
C ASP A 134 -0.57 -11.90 4.57
N GLN A 135 -1.69 -11.88 5.32
CA GLN A 135 -2.69 -12.94 5.26
C GLN A 135 -3.36 -13.01 3.88
N ALA A 136 -3.71 -11.87 3.29
CA ALA A 136 -4.30 -11.81 1.96
C ALA A 136 -3.32 -12.33 0.88
N LYS A 137 -2.04 -11.98 0.99
CA LYS A 137 -0.97 -12.45 0.10
C LYS A 137 -0.76 -13.96 0.23
N LEU A 138 -0.75 -14.50 1.46
CA LEU A 138 -0.63 -15.93 1.71
C LEU A 138 -1.80 -16.72 1.10
N ARG A 139 -3.03 -16.24 1.28
CA ARG A 139 -4.22 -16.86 0.68
C ARG A 139 -4.14 -16.86 -0.84
N GLN A 140 -3.71 -15.75 -1.43
CA GLN A 140 -3.55 -15.65 -2.88
C GLN A 140 -2.44 -16.59 -3.40
N SER A 141 -1.30 -16.70 -2.70
CA SER A 141 -0.22 -17.59 -3.12
C SER A 141 -0.64 -19.05 -3.05
N ILE A 142 -1.44 -19.44 -2.05
CA ILE A 142 -2.03 -20.78 -1.95
C ILE A 142 -2.99 -21.04 -3.12
N GLN A 143 -3.90 -20.11 -3.40
CA GLN A 143 -4.84 -20.21 -4.53
C GLN A 143 -4.16 -20.32 -5.89
N ARG A 144 -3.04 -19.61 -6.08
CA ARG A 144 -2.26 -19.63 -7.32
C ARG A 144 -1.26 -20.77 -7.41
N GLY A 145 -1.14 -21.60 -6.35
CA GLY A 145 -0.15 -22.68 -6.30
C GLY A 145 1.30 -22.21 -6.19
N THR A 146 1.54 -20.94 -5.86
CA THR A 146 2.89 -20.35 -5.72
C THR A 146 3.34 -20.27 -4.26
N SER A 147 2.58 -20.87 -3.33
CA SER A 147 2.91 -20.89 -1.90
C SER A 147 3.98 -21.94 -1.57
N THR A 148 4.84 -21.62 -0.60
CA THR A 148 5.80 -22.55 0.01
C THR A 148 5.15 -23.55 0.98
N VAL A 149 3.86 -23.37 1.29
CA VAL A 149 3.10 -24.28 2.14
C VAL A 149 2.93 -25.64 1.47
N ALA A 150 3.25 -26.70 2.21
CA ALA A 150 3.12 -28.08 1.77
C ALA A 150 1.68 -28.39 1.30
N PRO A 151 1.48 -29.11 0.18
CA PRO A 151 0.16 -29.34 -0.43
C PRO A 151 -0.92 -29.80 0.55
N GLU A 152 -0.57 -30.71 1.45
CA GLU A 152 -1.44 -31.29 2.48
C GLU A 152 -1.92 -30.27 3.53
N LYS A 153 -1.16 -29.19 3.76
CA LYS A 153 -1.51 -28.11 4.72
C LYS A 153 -2.15 -26.89 4.07
N ARG A 154 -2.21 -26.82 2.74
CA ARG A 154 -2.68 -25.63 2.01
C ARG A 154 -4.10 -25.24 2.37
N GLN A 155 -5.01 -26.22 2.46
CA GLN A 155 -6.41 -25.95 2.77
C GLN A 155 -6.58 -25.41 4.19
N GLU A 156 -5.92 -26.04 5.17
CA GLU A 156 -5.93 -25.59 6.56
C GLU A 156 -5.35 -24.17 6.70
N THR A 157 -4.17 -23.93 6.12
CA THR A 157 -3.50 -22.62 6.16
C THR A 157 -4.34 -21.54 5.46
N PHE A 158 -5.02 -21.89 4.37
CA PHE A 158 -5.92 -20.96 3.67
C PHE A 158 -7.12 -20.55 4.53
N VAL A 159 -7.72 -21.50 5.25
CA VAL A 159 -8.83 -21.24 6.17
C VAL A 159 -8.35 -20.41 7.36
N GLN A 160 -7.23 -20.79 7.99
CA GLN A 160 -6.66 -20.07 9.12
C GLN A 160 -6.30 -18.62 8.78
N ALA A 161 -5.67 -18.38 7.62
CA ALA A 161 -5.37 -17.04 7.14
C ALA A 161 -6.65 -16.23 6.85
N GLY A 162 -7.74 -16.89 6.45
CA GLY A 162 -9.06 -16.26 6.31
C GLY A 162 -9.62 -15.79 7.64
N THR A 163 -9.61 -16.67 8.64
CA THR A 163 -10.05 -16.34 10.01
C THR A 163 -9.22 -15.22 10.63
N GLU A 164 -7.89 -15.25 10.46
CA GLU A 164 -7.02 -14.19 10.97
C GLU A 164 -7.24 -12.85 10.25
N LEU A 165 -7.50 -12.88 8.94
CA LEU A 165 -7.87 -11.67 8.19
C LEU A 165 -9.15 -11.03 8.75
N ASP A 166 -10.18 -11.82 9.04
CA ASP A 166 -11.44 -11.34 9.61
C ASP A 166 -11.24 -10.79 11.03
N ARG A 167 -10.41 -11.46 11.86
CA ARG A 167 -10.03 -10.98 13.20
C ARG A 167 -9.34 -9.62 13.14
N LEU A 168 -8.32 -9.50 12.29
CA LEU A 168 -7.56 -8.26 12.11
C LEU A 168 -8.44 -7.13 11.55
N LEU A 169 -9.38 -7.45 10.64
CA LEU A 169 -10.34 -6.47 10.14
C LEU A 169 -11.22 -5.92 11.27
N ASN A 170 -11.74 -6.78 12.14
CA ASN A 170 -12.56 -6.36 13.27
C ASN A 170 -11.76 -5.51 14.26
N ASP A 171 -10.50 -5.89 14.52
CA ASP A 171 -9.59 -5.08 15.33
C ASP A 171 -9.34 -3.70 14.70
N PHE A 172 -9.12 -3.65 13.38
CA PHE A 172 -8.94 -2.40 12.64
C PHE A 172 -10.18 -1.51 12.72
N VAL A 173 -11.39 -2.07 12.52
CA VAL A 173 -12.66 -1.34 12.65
C VAL A 173 -12.83 -0.77 14.07
N ARG A 174 -12.48 -1.55 15.10
CA ARG A 174 -12.53 -1.10 16.50
C ARG A 174 -11.56 0.06 16.75
N TRP A 175 -10.34 -0.03 16.22
CA TRP A 175 -9.33 1.03 16.36
C TRP A 175 -9.70 2.29 15.58
N ALA A 176 -10.27 2.13 14.37
CA ALA A 176 -10.79 3.23 13.59
C ALA A 176 -11.89 3.98 14.35
N ALA A 177 -12.78 3.26 15.03
CA ALA A 177 -13.86 3.83 15.84
C ALA A 177 -13.34 4.75 16.97
N ALA A 178 -12.14 4.49 17.48
CA ALA A 178 -11.49 5.25 18.55
C ALA A 178 -10.72 6.49 18.06
N LEU A 179 -10.55 6.68 16.75
CA LEU A 179 -9.90 7.89 16.22
C LEU A 179 -10.75 9.14 16.49
N PRO A 180 -10.12 10.28 16.83
CA PRO A 180 -10.83 11.54 17.01
C PRO A 180 -11.49 11.96 15.69
N GLN A 181 -12.75 12.37 15.76
CA GLN A 181 -13.40 13.01 14.61
C GLN A 181 -12.68 14.33 14.36
N THR A 182 -12.03 14.45 13.21
CA THR A 182 -11.52 15.73 12.74
C THR A 182 -12.76 16.59 12.53
N ARG A 183 -13.02 17.56 13.44
CA ARG A 183 -14.06 18.55 13.22
C ARG A 183 -13.68 19.29 11.94
N ALA A 184 -14.36 18.96 10.84
CA ALA A 184 -14.40 19.85 9.69
C ALA A 184 -14.76 21.23 10.25
N ALA A 185 -13.91 22.22 10.00
CA ALA A 185 -14.23 23.60 10.31
C ALA A 185 -15.58 23.89 9.65
N SER A 186 -16.64 24.00 10.46
CA SER A 186 -17.94 24.41 9.96
C SER A 186 -17.73 25.74 9.24
N PRO A 187 -18.09 25.87 7.96
CA PRO A 187 -18.14 27.19 7.36
C PRO A 187 -19.20 27.95 8.15
N ARG A 188 -18.75 28.93 8.95
CA ARG A 188 -19.60 29.97 9.52
C ARG A 188 -20.32 30.58 8.32
N ARG A 189 -21.57 30.19 8.09
CA ARG A 189 -22.48 30.96 7.23
C ARG A 189 -22.74 32.26 7.96
N GLY A 190 -22.51 33.36 7.24
CA GLY A 190 -22.63 34.73 7.73
C GLY A 190 -24.06 35.17 7.98
#